data_AF-A0A1M3DIG8-F1
#
_entry.id   AF-A0A1M3DIG8-F1
#
_cell.length_a   1.000
_cell.length_b   1.000
_cell.length_c   1.000
_cell.angle_alpha   90.00
_cell.angle_beta   90.00
_cell.angle_gamma   90.00
#
_symmetry.space_group_name_H-M   'P 1'
#
loop_
_entity.id
_entity.type
_entity.pdbx_description
1 polymer ?
#
loop_
_entity_poly.entity_id
_entity_poly.type
_entity_poly.pdbx_seq_one_letter_code
_entity_poly.pdbx_strand_id
1 'polypeptide(L)'
;MKSLMLASAAAIAALALPASAASLNAPVPTNATINYGGLQWAWASPLDQSSVDLSYQSQFGWRLPTAQELLNAPSAMDFMFAGANVPLGGTDPVSGVYFAYTAPTLDSAAALAVAYFSSYDHGDWCNAPGSACGFGEVPWNTGNGYNESLVVRAIAGGVPEPATWALMILGFGAVGVAMRGKRRVSAKVRLA
;
A
#
# COMPACT_ATOMS: atom_id res chain seq x y z
N MET A 1 68.66 28.38 -9.78
CA MET A 1 68.38 27.16 -8.98
C MET A 1 68.04 27.62 -7.58
N LYS A 2 66.93 27.34 -6.90
CA LYS A 2 65.70 26.55 -7.10
C LYS A 2 64.69 27.18 -6.09
N SER A 3 63.47 27.48 -6.52
CA SER A 3 62.37 27.92 -5.64
C SER A 3 61.71 26.70 -4.99
N LEU A 4 61.70 26.60 -3.67
CA LEU A 4 60.88 25.63 -2.93
C LEU A 4 59.57 26.31 -2.50
N MET A 5 58.48 25.97 -3.19
CA MET A 5 57.12 26.22 -2.71
C MET A 5 56.69 25.02 -1.86
N LEU A 6 56.37 25.24 -0.58
CA LEU A 6 55.65 24.26 0.23
C LEU A 6 54.15 24.42 -0.04
N ALA A 7 53.51 23.36 -0.55
CA ALA A 7 52.06 23.25 -0.61
C ALA A 7 51.59 22.42 0.60
N SER A 8 50.86 23.06 1.51
CA SER A 8 50.15 22.36 2.59
C SER A 8 48.88 21.72 2.02
N ALA A 9 48.81 20.39 2.05
CA ALA A 9 47.59 19.65 1.76
C ALA A 9 46.73 19.59 3.03
N ALA A 10 45.57 20.25 3.02
CA ALA A 10 44.55 20.09 4.05
C ALA A 10 43.74 18.82 3.74
N ALA A 11 43.84 17.80 4.59
CA ALA A 11 43.04 16.59 4.48
C ALA A 11 41.62 16.86 5.00
N ILE A 12 40.62 16.84 4.11
CA ILE A 12 39.21 16.85 4.48
C ILE A 12 38.84 15.42 4.86
N ALA A 13 38.68 15.15 6.16
CA ALA A 13 38.11 13.91 6.65
C ALA A 13 36.57 13.98 6.50
N ALA A 14 36.01 13.28 5.51
CA ALA A 14 34.58 13.07 5.40
C ALA A 14 34.13 12.08 6.48
N LEU A 15 33.50 12.58 7.54
CA LEU A 15 32.82 11.75 8.54
C LEU A 15 31.57 11.16 7.89
N ALA A 16 31.58 9.85 7.60
CA ALA A 16 30.38 9.13 7.20
C ALA A 16 29.47 8.99 8.42
N LEU A 17 28.38 9.74 8.45
CA LEU A 17 27.29 9.52 9.41
C LEU A 17 26.47 8.31 8.96
N PRO A 18 25.96 7.47 9.89
CA PRO A 18 25.03 6.41 9.52
C PRO A 18 23.78 7.04 8.90
N ALA A 19 23.41 6.60 7.69
CA ALA A 19 22.13 6.93 7.10
C ALA A 19 21.06 6.05 7.77
N SER A 20 20.21 6.63 8.61
CA SER A 20 18.98 5.97 9.04
C SER A 20 17.93 6.13 7.94
N ALA A 21 17.31 5.04 7.49
CA ALA A 21 16.16 5.13 6.60
C ALA A 21 15.00 5.81 7.34
N ALA A 22 14.54 6.95 6.82
CA ALA A 22 13.37 7.65 7.34
C ALA A 22 12.11 7.12 6.63
N SER A 23 11.00 7.06 7.35
CA SER A 23 9.70 6.72 6.76
C SER A 23 9.32 7.74 5.67
N LEU A 24 8.82 7.22 4.55
CA LEU A 24 8.42 7.98 3.39
C LEU A 24 6.97 8.47 3.56
N ASN A 25 6.84 9.76 3.84
CA ASN A 25 5.56 10.44 4.00
C ASN A 25 4.93 10.81 2.64
N ALA A 26 4.56 9.78 1.88
CA ALA A 26 3.76 9.91 0.67
C ALA A 26 2.67 8.82 0.63
N PRO A 27 1.58 8.99 -0.14
CA PRO A 27 0.58 7.95 -0.30
C PRO A 27 1.21 6.65 -0.80
N VAL A 28 0.83 5.52 -0.19
CA VAL A 28 1.30 4.19 -0.63
C VAL A 28 0.86 3.93 -2.07
N PRO A 29 1.78 3.63 -3.00
CA PRO A 29 1.44 3.38 -4.39
C PRO A 29 0.76 2.01 -4.53
N THR A 30 -0.10 1.88 -5.55
CA THR A 30 -0.91 0.67 -5.73
C THR A 30 -0.09 -0.59 -5.97
N ASN A 31 1.10 -0.46 -6.57
CA ASN A 31 2.00 -1.58 -6.82
C ASN A 31 2.81 -2.02 -5.59
N ALA A 32 2.69 -1.33 -4.45
CA ALA A 32 3.22 -1.74 -3.15
C ALA A 32 2.15 -2.36 -2.24
N THR A 33 0.96 -2.66 -2.78
CA THR A 33 -0.20 -3.17 -2.04
C THR A 33 -0.90 -4.27 -2.81
N ILE A 34 -1.77 -5.02 -2.13
CA ILE A 34 -2.69 -5.96 -2.76
C ILE A 34 -4.12 -5.78 -2.27
N ASN A 35 -5.09 -6.18 -3.08
CA ASN A 35 -6.48 -6.29 -2.67
C ASN A 35 -6.79 -7.76 -2.38
N TYR A 36 -7.13 -8.09 -1.13
CA TYR A 36 -7.38 -9.45 -0.69
C TYR A 36 -8.47 -9.47 0.38
N GLY A 37 -9.42 -10.40 0.27
CA GLY A 37 -10.48 -10.56 1.27
C GLY A 37 -11.35 -9.31 1.48
N GLY A 38 -11.50 -8.45 0.46
CA GLY A 38 -12.28 -7.21 0.55
C GLY A 38 -11.56 -6.03 1.21
N LEU A 39 -10.29 -6.18 1.56
CA LEU A 39 -9.42 -5.13 2.09
C LEU A 39 -8.23 -4.89 1.17
N GLN A 40 -7.64 -3.70 1.30
CA GLN A 40 -6.32 -3.44 0.74
C GLN A 40 -5.27 -3.66 1.83
N TRP A 41 -4.26 -4.46 1.52
CA TRP A 41 -3.18 -4.86 2.42
C TRP A 41 -1.84 -4.28 1.97
N ALA A 42 -1.03 -3.87 2.93
CA ALA A 42 0.36 -3.47 2.73
C ALA A 42 1.26 -4.22 3.71
N TRP A 43 2.41 -4.67 3.20
CA TRP A 43 3.48 -5.24 3.99
C TRP A 43 4.34 -4.11 4.55
N ALA A 44 4.22 -3.87 5.86
CA ALA A 44 4.53 -2.60 6.50
C ALA A 44 5.85 -2.58 7.28
N SER A 45 6.31 -3.72 7.79
CA SER A 45 7.56 -3.78 8.57
C SER A 45 8.12 -5.20 8.67
N PRO A 46 9.45 -5.36 8.76
CA PRO A 46 10.12 -6.63 9.08
C PRO A 46 10.07 -7.00 10.57
N LEU A 47 9.45 -6.15 11.39
CA LEU A 47 9.23 -6.39 12.80
C LEU A 47 7.75 -6.34 13.14
N ASP A 48 7.45 -6.53 14.43
CA ASP A 48 6.11 -6.46 14.97
C ASP A 48 5.41 -5.10 14.77
N GLN A 49 4.13 -5.08 15.11
CA GLN A 49 3.27 -3.92 14.95
C GLN A 49 3.75 -2.66 15.72
N SER A 50 4.66 -2.80 16.69
CA SER A 50 5.22 -1.65 17.41
C SER A 50 6.15 -0.80 16.56
N SER A 51 6.71 -1.38 15.49
CA SER A 51 7.56 -0.70 14.51
C SER A 51 6.78 0.03 13.41
N VAL A 52 5.45 -0.11 13.38
CA VAL A 52 4.59 0.48 12.36
C VAL A 52 4.22 1.92 12.76
N ASP A 53 4.65 2.87 11.94
CA ASP A 53 4.31 4.29 12.00
C ASP A 53 3.09 4.60 11.11
N LEU A 54 1.97 4.95 11.76
CA LEU A 54 0.74 5.37 11.11
C LEU A 54 0.50 6.89 11.19
N SER A 55 1.46 7.67 11.69
CA SER A 55 1.31 9.12 11.90
C SER A 55 0.94 9.85 10.61
N TYR A 56 1.53 9.43 9.48
CA TYR A 56 1.18 9.95 8.16
C TYR A 56 0.09 9.10 7.49
N GLN A 57 0.20 7.77 7.48
CA GLN A 57 -0.64 6.93 6.62
C GLN A 57 -2.10 6.80 7.08
N SER A 58 -2.38 7.05 8.36
CA SER A 58 -3.75 7.00 8.90
C SER A 58 -4.70 7.98 8.22
N GLN A 59 -4.20 9.11 7.68
CA GLN A 59 -5.01 10.06 6.91
C GLN A 59 -5.59 9.45 5.62
N PHE A 60 -4.98 8.37 5.10
CA PHE A 60 -5.44 7.62 3.93
C PHE A 60 -6.22 6.35 4.31
N GLY A 61 -6.63 6.23 5.58
CA GLY A 61 -7.42 5.12 6.10
C GLY A 61 -6.63 3.87 6.48
N TRP A 62 -5.29 3.91 6.43
CA TRP A 62 -4.45 2.80 6.87
C TRP A 62 -4.49 2.64 8.39
N ARG A 63 -4.57 1.38 8.83
CA ARG A 63 -4.57 1.01 10.24
C ARG A 63 -3.98 -0.38 10.44
N LEU A 64 -3.71 -0.72 11.69
CA LEU A 64 -3.44 -2.11 12.06
C LEU A 64 -4.67 -2.99 11.77
N PRO A 65 -4.48 -4.22 11.28
CA PRO A 65 -5.57 -5.17 11.10
C PRO A 65 -6.10 -5.64 12.46
N THR A 66 -7.38 -5.98 12.50
CA THR A 66 -7.98 -6.66 13.66
C THR A 66 -7.56 -8.13 13.69
N ALA A 67 -7.67 -8.78 14.85
CA ALA A 67 -7.38 -10.21 14.98
C ALA A 67 -8.20 -11.07 13.99
N GLN A 68 -9.47 -10.71 13.75
CA GLN A 68 -10.33 -11.43 12.81
C GLN A 68 -9.90 -11.24 11.34
N GLU A 69 -9.42 -10.04 10.99
CA GLU A 69 -8.84 -9.79 9.67
C GLU A 69 -7.54 -10.59 9.48
N LEU A 70 -6.70 -10.68 10.52
CA LEU A 70 -5.46 -11.47 10.47
C LEU A 70 -5.70 -12.97 10.26
N LEU A 71 -6.80 -13.54 10.77
CA LEU A 71 -7.17 -14.93 10.50
C LEU A 71 -7.44 -15.19 9.00
N ASN A 72 -7.73 -14.15 8.24
CA ASN A 72 -8.00 -14.19 6.81
C ASN A 72 -6.99 -13.33 6.03
N ALA A 73 -5.81 -13.08 6.60
CA ALA A 73 -4.78 -12.29 5.96
C ALA A 73 -4.22 -13.02 4.73
N PRO A 74 -3.73 -12.27 3.73
CA PRO A 74 -3.00 -12.84 2.60
C PRO A 74 -1.72 -13.55 3.06
N SER A 75 -1.24 -14.47 2.22
CA SER A 75 0.10 -15.06 2.34
C SER A 75 1.16 -14.16 1.68
N ALA A 76 2.44 -14.47 1.90
CA ALA A 76 3.56 -13.84 1.19
C ALA A 76 3.40 -13.94 -0.33
N MET A 77 2.96 -15.10 -0.82
CA MET A 77 2.79 -15.38 -2.25
C MET A 77 1.75 -14.46 -2.91
N ASP A 78 0.74 -14.00 -2.16
CA ASP A 78 -0.28 -13.09 -2.70
C ASP A 78 0.28 -11.70 -3.02
N PHE A 79 1.42 -11.32 -2.40
CA PHE A 79 2.12 -10.07 -2.71
C PHE A 79 2.93 -10.15 -4.01
N MET A 80 3.11 -11.33 -4.61
CA MET A 80 3.80 -11.49 -5.89
C MET A 80 2.86 -11.25 -7.07
N PHE A 81 3.17 -10.25 -7.89
CA PHE A 81 2.43 -10.00 -9.13
C PHE A 81 3.26 -9.19 -10.13
N ALA A 82 2.91 -9.32 -11.41
CA ALA A 82 3.55 -8.55 -12.47
C ALA A 82 3.34 -7.04 -12.27
N GLY A 83 4.44 -6.30 -12.17
CA GLY A 83 4.41 -4.85 -11.95
C GLY A 83 4.40 -4.42 -10.49
N ALA A 84 4.54 -5.34 -9.54
CA ALA A 84 4.80 -5.01 -8.14
C ALA A 84 6.09 -4.18 -7.99
N ASN A 85 6.18 -3.37 -6.93
CA ASN A 85 7.21 -2.35 -6.80
C ASN A 85 8.63 -2.89 -6.60
N VAL A 86 8.81 -4.05 -5.94
CA VAL A 86 10.14 -4.64 -5.73
C VAL A 86 10.41 -5.69 -6.80
N PRO A 87 11.37 -5.47 -7.72
CA PRO A 87 11.78 -6.48 -8.70
C PRO A 87 12.51 -7.65 -8.02
N LEU A 88 12.45 -8.84 -8.62
CA LEU A 88 13.16 -10.02 -8.13
C LEU A 88 14.66 -9.75 -7.95
N GLY A 89 15.17 -9.93 -6.74
CA GLY A 89 16.59 -9.72 -6.41
C GLY A 89 17.06 -8.26 -6.50
N GLY A 90 16.13 -7.29 -6.51
CA GLY A 90 16.45 -5.87 -6.58
C GLY A 90 15.72 -5.05 -5.53
N THR A 91 15.77 -3.73 -5.71
CA THR A 91 15.16 -2.73 -4.83
C THR A 91 14.04 -1.99 -5.57
N ASP A 92 13.03 -1.53 -4.84
CA ASP A 92 12.03 -0.60 -5.36
C ASP A 92 12.73 0.68 -5.84
N PRO A 93 12.61 1.07 -7.13
CA PRO A 93 13.25 2.27 -7.65
C PRO A 93 12.80 3.58 -7.00
N VAL A 94 11.63 3.59 -6.36
CA VAL A 94 11.07 4.80 -5.71
C VAL A 94 11.50 4.89 -4.25
N SER A 95 11.24 3.83 -3.48
CA SER A 95 11.43 3.85 -2.03
C SER A 95 12.74 3.21 -1.56
N GLY A 96 13.42 2.46 -2.42
CA GLY A 96 14.66 1.75 -2.08
C GLY A 96 14.46 0.43 -1.34
N VAL A 97 13.23 0.05 -0.99
CA VAL A 97 12.98 -1.17 -0.21
C VAL A 97 13.30 -2.44 -1.00
N TYR A 98 13.69 -3.49 -0.30
CA TYR A 98 13.96 -4.81 -0.90
C TYR A 98 13.50 -5.95 -0.01
N PHE A 99 13.45 -7.16 -0.57
CA PHE A 99 13.24 -8.37 0.22
C PHE A 99 14.59 -8.93 0.69
N ALA A 100 14.74 -9.07 2.01
CA ALA A 100 15.80 -9.82 2.64
C ALA A 100 15.29 -11.22 3.02
N TYR A 101 16.22 -12.05 3.50
CA TYR A 101 15.96 -13.43 3.94
C TYR A 101 15.00 -14.18 3.00
N THR A 102 15.42 -14.35 1.74
CA THR A 102 14.57 -14.85 0.64
C THR A 102 14.60 -16.37 0.49
N ALA A 103 13.61 -16.91 -0.23
CA ALA A 103 13.58 -18.30 -0.68
C ALA A 103 13.27 -18.42 -2.18
N PRO A 104 13.48 -19.60 -2.79
CA PRO A 104 13.14 -19.85 -4.19
C PRO A 104 11.67 -19.63 -4.56
N THR A 105 10.77 -19.54 -3.58
CA THR A 105 9.37 -19.18 -3.78
C THR A 105 9.18 -17.72 -4.17
N LEU A 106 10.10 -16.83 -3.80
CA LEU A 106 10.16 -15.49 -4.36
C LEU A 106 10.80 -15.59 -5.75
N ASP A 107 9.97 -15.79 -6.77
CA ASP A 107 10.39 -16.03 -8.15
C ASP A 107 10.01 -14.90 -9.12
N SER A 108 9.41 -13.83 -8.62
CA SER A 108 8.97 -12.69 -9.40
C SER A 108 8.96 -11.41 -8.55
N ALA A 109 8.52 -10.29 -9.16
CA ALA A 109 8.35 -9.05 -8.42
C ALA A 109 7.26 -9.19 -7.35
N ALA A 110 7.48 -8.56 -6.20
CA ALA A 110 6.55 -8.59 -5.07
C ALA A 110 6.33 -7.21 -4.46
N ALA A 111 5.16 -7.01 -3.89
CA ALA A 111 4.74 -5.76 -3.30
C ALA A 111 5.28 -5.62 -1.87
N LEU A 112 5.96 -4.52 -1.59
CA LEU A 112 6.51 -4.21 -0.27
C LEU A 112 6.34 -2.72 0.03
N ALA A 113 5.75 -2.39 1.19
CA ALA A 113 5.45 -1.01 1.57
C ALA A 113 6.22 -0.55 2.81
N VAL A 114 7.27 -1.25 3.22
CA VAL A 114 7.99 -1.02 4.48
C VAL A 114 8.40 0.44 4.68
N ALA A 115 8.94 1.07 3.64
CA ALA A 115 9.38 2.46 3.70
C ALA A 115 8.25 3.44 4.01
N TYR A 116 6.99 3.10 3.74
CA TYR A 116 5.85 3.99 3.97
C TYR A 116 5.30 3.92 5.41
N PHE A 117 5.74 2.92 6.18
CA PHE A 117 5.17 2.57 7.46
C PHE A 117 6.21 2.33 8.56
N SER A 118 7.50 2.43 8.28
CA SER A 118 8.54 2.19 9.29
C SER A 118 9.85 2.87 8.92
N SER A 119 10.83 2.82 9.81
CA SER A 119 12.21 3.27 9.55
C SER A 119 13.10 2.15 8.97
N TYR A 120 12.51 1.04 8.51
CA TYR A 120 13.24 -0.05 7.88
C TYR A 120 13.27 0.11 6.36
N ASP A 121 14.19 -0.59 5.73
CA ASP A 121 14.44 -0.60 4.28
C ASP A 121 14.23 -1.98 3.65
N HIS A 122 13.72 -2.94 4.40
CA HIS A 122 13.49 -4.30 3.92
C HIS A 122 12.31 -4.98 4.60
N GLY A 123 11.77 -6.01 3.95
CA GLY A 123 10.92 -7.03 4.55
C GLY A 123 11.61 -8.39 4.47
N ASP A 124 11.41 -9.28 5.43
CA ASP A 124 12.01 -10.61 5.41
C ASP A 124 11.03 -11.62 4.81
N TRP A 125 11.29 -12.03 3.57
CA TRP A 125 10.39 -12.89 2.82
C TRP A 125 10.07 -14.19 3.56
N CYS A 126 11.10 -14.81 4.13
CA CYS A 126 10.96 -16.09 4.82
C CYS A 126 10.31 -16.04 6.19
N ASN A 127 10.06 -14.84 6.73
CA ASN A 127 9.31 -14.70 7.96
C ASN A 127 7.81 -14.56 7.72
N ALA A 128 7.40 -14.27 6.47
CA ALA A 128 6.01 -14.18 6.10
C ALA A 128 5.33 -15.55 5.93
N PRO A 129 4.08 -15.71 6.43
CA PRO A 129 3.25 -16.89 6.22
C PRO A 129 3.08 -17.26 4.75
N GLY A 130 3.26 -18.53 4.43
CA GLY A 130 3.07 -19.06 3.07
C GLY A 130 4.26 -18.81 2.14
N SER A 131 5.36 -18.24 2.64
CA SER A 131 6.63 -18.15 1.90
C SER A 131 7.29 -19.51 1.65
N ALA A 132 6.84 -20.58 2.32
CA ALA A 132 7.37 -21.94 2.25
C ALA A 132 8.88 -22.04 2.57
N CYS A 133 9.37 -21.18 3.46
CA CYS A 133 10.77 -21.19 3.93
C CYS A 133 11.03 -22.19 5.06
N GLY A 134 9.99 -22.86 5.56
CA GLY A 134 10.10 -23.83 6.65
C GLY A 134 10.11 -23.13 8.01
N PHE A 135 11.18 -23.28 8.79
CA PHE A 135 11.20 -22.88 10.20
C PHE A 135 11.17 -21.37 10.46
N GLY A 136 11.34 -20.53 9.44
CA GLY A 136 11.35 -19.07 9.58
C GLY A 136 9.96 -18.44 9.63
N GLU A 137 8.92 -19.14 9.20
CA GLU A 137 7.58 -18.57 9.03
C GLU A 137 6.88 -18.34 10.36
N VAL A 138 6.37 -17.13 10.55
CA VAL A 138 5.58 -16.75 11.71
C VAL A 138 4.33 -16.00 11.29
N PRO A 139 3.20 -16.15 12.00
CA PRO A 139 2.00 -15.39 11.65
C PRO A 139 2.25 -13.89 11.70
N TRP A 140 1.60 -13.17 10.78
CA TRP A 140 1.64 -11.71 10.70
C TRP A 140 1.29 -11.05 12.05
N ASN A 141 1.97 -9.95 12.37
CA ASN A 141 1.66 -9.06 13.50
C ASN A 141 1.65 -9.75 14.88
N THR A 142 2.48 -10.77 15.11
CA THR A 142 2.45 -11.57 16.35
C THR A 142 3.29 -11.06 17.52
N GLY A 143 4.17 -10.07 17.33
CA GLY A 143 5.04 -9.58 18.42
C GLY A 143 6.30 -10.43 18.65
N ASN A 144 6.60 -11.37 17.75
CA ASN A 144 7.86 -12.11 17.79
C ASN A 144 8.94 -11.25 17.12
N GLY A 145 10.14 -11.14 17.68
CA GLY A 145 11.18 -10.19 17.20
C GLY A 145 11.72 -10.40 15.77
N TYR A 146 11.12 -11.27 14.98
CA TYR A 146 11.39 -11.56 13.57
C TYR A 146 10.08 -11.81 12.79
N ASN A 147 8.94 -11.31 13.28
CA ASN A 147 7.69 -11.37 12.55
C ASN A 147 7.54 -10.17 11.64
N GLU A 148 6.90 -10.40 10.50
CA GLU A 148 6.49 -9.33 9.61
C GLU A 148 5.17 -8.71 10.07
N SER A 149 4.95 -7.45 9.73
CA SER A 149 3.69 -6.75 10.01
C SER A 149 2.96 -6.31 8.75
N LEU A 150 1.67 -6.55 8.73
CA LEU A 150 0.72 -6.03 7.76
C LEU A 150 -0.06 -4.84 8.33
N VAL A 151 -0.52 -3.99 7.42
CA VAL A 151 -1.54 -2.95 7.66
C VAL A 151 -2.64 -3.06 6.62
N VAL A 152 -3.82 -2.56 6.96
CA VAL A 152 -5.01 -2.61 6.10
C VAL A 152 -5.71 -1.28 5.97
N ARG A 153 -6.45 -1.13 4.87
CA ARG A 153 -7.53 -0.15 4.73
C ARG A 153 -8.68 -0.70 3.90
N ALA A 154 -9.80 0.00 3.91
CA ALA A 154 -10.90 -0.29 2.99
C ALA A 154 -10.43 -0.08 1.53
N ILE A 155 -10.84 -0.98 0.63
CA ILE A 155 -10.60 -0.79 -0.80
C ILE A 155 -11.35 0.46 -1.24
N ALA A 156 -10.64 1.42 -1.83
CA ALA A 156 -11.24 2.59 -2.47
C ALA A 156 -11.99 2.13 -3.75
N GLY A 157 -13.21 1.63 -3.58
CA GLY A 157 -13.97 0.94 -4.64
C GLY A 157 -15.41 1.42 -4.75
N GLY A 158 -15.62 2.48 -5.52
CA GLY A 158 -16.65 2.59 -6.56
C GLY A 158 -18.10 2.20 -6.24
N VAL A 159 -18.64 2.46 -5.04
CA VAL A 159 -20.09 2.49 -4.89
C VAL A 159 -20.53 3.89 -5.32
N PRO A 160 -21.43 4.05 -6.31
CA PRO A 160 -22.09 5.33 -6.50
C PRO A 160 -22.71 5.66 -5.15
N GLU A 161 -22.24 6.74 -4.52
CA GLU A 161 -22.72 7.11 -3.20
C GLU A 161 -24.26 7.14 -3.21
N PRO A 162 -24.94 6.93 -2.07
CA PRO A 162 -26.40 7.01 -2.02
C PRO A 162 -26.96 8.28 -2.70
N ALA A 163 -26.19 9.38 -2.67
CA ALA A 163 -26.45 10.60 -3.42
C ALA A 163 -26.48 10.41 -4.96
N THR A 164 -25.58 9.61 -5.52
CA THR A 164 -25.55 9.29 -6.96
C THR A 164 -26.78 8.48 -7.38
N TRP A 165 -27.19 7.50 -6.57
CA TRP A 165 -28.44 6.77 -6.80
C TRP A 165 -29.65 7.70 -6.71
N ALA A 166 -29.67 8.57 -5.71
CA ALA A 166 -30.74 9.57 -5.55
C ALA A 166 -30.80 10.53 -6.74
N LEU A 167 -29.66 11.01 -7.25
CA LEU A 167 -29.59 11.89 -8.42
C LEU A 167 -30.03 11.19 -9.70
N MET A 168 -29.67 9.91 -9.89
CA MET A 168 -30.17 9.13 -11.03
C MET A 168 -31.69 8.94 -10.95
N ILE A 169 -32.21 8.52 -9.80
CA ILE A 169 -33.66 8.35 -9.58
C ILE A 169 -34.39 9.68 -9.78
N LEU A 170 -33.85 10.77 -9.24
CA LEU A 170 -34.41 12.11 -9.41
C LEU A 170 -34.39 12.56 -10.87
N GLY A 171 -33.29 12.33 -11.58
CA GLY A 171 -33.16 12.63 -13.01
C GLY A 171 -34.16 11.85 -13.87
N PHE A 172 -34.23 10.53 -13.70
CA PHE A 172 -35.20 9.69 -14.42
C PHE A 172 -36.66 10.00 -14.03
N GLY A 173 -36.90 10.28 -12.75
CA GLY A 173 -38.21 10.70 -12.24
C GLY A 173 -38.68 12.02 -12.87
N ALA A 174 -37.79 13.03 -12.93
CA ALA A 174 -38.09 14.31 -13.55
C ALA A 174 -38.42 14.18 -15.04
N VAL A 175 -37.67 13.37 -15.79
CA VAL A 175 -37.95 13.09 -17.21
C VAL A 175 -39.32 12.41 -17.38
N GLY A 176 -39.62 11.39 -16.57
CA GLY A 176 -40.90 10.69 -16.63
C GLY A 176 -42.10 11.59 -16.32
N VAL A 177 -41.97 12.48 -15.32
CA VAL A 177 -42.98 13.49 -14.99
C VAL A 177 -43.20 14.47 -16.14
N ALA A 178 -42.11 14.98 -16.74
CA ALA A 178 -42.17 15.90 -17.87
C ALA A 178 -42.88 15.27 -19.10
N MET A 179 -42.63 13.99 -19.38
CA MET A 179 -43.30 13.26 -20.46
C MET A 179 -44.80 13.05 -20.19
N ARG A 180 -45.18 12.78 -18.93
CA ARG A 180 -46.58 12.52 -18.55
C ARG A 180 -47.43 13.81 -18.50
N GLY A 181 -46.83 14.95 -18.10
CA GLY A 181 -47.52 16.24 -18.02
C GLY A 181 -48.05 16.75 -19.37
N LYS A 182 -47.31 16.52 -20.46
CA LYS A 182 -47.69 16.98 -21.81
C LYS A 182 -48.95 16.31 -22.37
N ARG A 183 -49.28 15.08 -21.95
CA ARG A 183 -50.45 14.35 -22.46
C ARG A 183 -51.79 14.88 -21.94
N ARG A 184 -51.81 15.61 -20.82
CA ARG A 184 -53.07 16.08 -20.20
C ARG A 184 -53.64 17.36 -20.84
N VAL A 185 -52.89 18.03 -21.72
CA VAL A 185 -53.27 19.35 -22.26
C VAL A 185 -54.04 19.27 -23.60
N SER A 186 -54.08 18.12 -24.29
CA SER A 186 -54.62 18.04 -25.67
C SER A 186 -56.00 17.37 -25.86
N ALA A 187 -56.73 17.01 -24.81
CA ALA A 187 -58.09 16.47 -24.99
C ALA A 187 -59.16 17.60 -24.98
N LYS A 188 -59.19 18.42 -26.04
CA LYS A 188 -60.39 19.23 -26.33
C LYS A 188 -61.42 18.32 -27.01
N VAL A 189 -62.33 17.75 -26.21
CA VAL A 189 -63.51 17.07 -26.73
C VAL A 189 -64.43 18.12 -27.34
N ARG A 190 -64.58 18.11 -28.67
CA ARG A 190 -65.61 18.87 -29.38
C ARG A 190 -66.83 17.95 -29.51
N LEU A 191 -67.92 18.31 -28.83
CA LEU A 191 -69.23 17.69 -29.04
C LEU A 191 -69.95 18.51 -30.12
N ALA A 192 -70.49 17.80 -31.11
CA ALA A 192 -71.38 18.31 -32.15
C ALA A 192 -72.80 17.79 -31.89
#